data_AF-A0A847SWA5-F1
#
_entry.id   AF-A0A847SWA5-F1
#
_cell.length_a   1.000
_cell.length_b   1.000
_cell.length_c   1.000
_cell.angle_alpha   90.00
_cell.angle_beta   90.00
_cell.angle_gamma   90.00
#
_symmetry.space_group_name_H-M   'P 1'
#
loop_
_entity.id
_entity.type
_entity.pdbx_description
1 polymer ?
#
loop_
_entity_poly.entity_id
_entity_poly.type
_entity_poly.pdbx_seq_one_letter_code
_entity_poly.pdbx_strand_id
1 'polypeptide(L)'
;MLTEQQFKILIRSMLVIVALWAVLGPAYFFLLWFDGKRMYERVKDHRQVYVHETYSGAINCVMYVTGNNDTGALIRYYSIEELGAGGGIINFPIKMLPYNAACYLVDDSALYNGSKVVEVVRFDTASQTRDYARGFVYKGTVHLNPPSDSILKKDSLVKAKYTNKSY
;
A
#
# COMPACT_ATOMS: atom_id res chain seq x y z
N MET A 1 7.37 49.76 -0.37
CA MET A 1 6.25 50.14 -1.25
C MET A 1 6.52 49.49 -2.61
N LEU A 2 5.61 48.67 -3.13
CA LEU A 2 5.77 48.09 -4.48
C LEU A 2 5.56 49.18 -5.53
N THR A 3 6.38 49.21 -6.58
CA THR A 3 6.13 50.09 -7.72
C THR A 3 4.91 49.61 -8.50
N GLU A 4 4.26 50.50 -9.25
CA GLU A 4 3.08 50.17 -10.05
C GLU A 4 3.34 49.00 -11.03
N GLN A 5 4.54 48.94 -11.60
CA GLN A 5 4.97 47.83 -12.47
C GLN A 5 5.09 46.51 -11.70
N GLN A 6 5.72 46.53 -10.51
CA GLN A 6 5.84 45.34 -9.67
C GLN A 6 4.47 44.83 -9.21
N PHE A 7 3.54 45.73 -8.90
CA PHE A 7 2.17 45.39 -8.53
C PHE A 7 1.39 44.72 -9.68
N LYS A 8 1.50 45.26 -10.91
CA LYS A 8 0.88 44.66 -12.11
C LYS A 8 1.44 43.28 -12.43
N ILE A 9 2.74 43.07 -12.27
CA ILE A 9 3.39 41.77 -12.46
C ILE A 9 2.86 40.77 -11.41
N LEU A 10 2.82 41.16 -10.13
CA LEU A 10 2.33 40.30 -9.05
C LEU A 10 0.89 39.82 -9.30
N ILE A 11 -0.03 40.72 -9.66
CA ILE A 11 -1.43 40.35 -9.94
C ILE A 11 -1.52 39.40 -11.13
N ARG A 12 -0.78 39.68 -12.22
CA ARG A 12 -0.77 38.79 -13.40
C ARG A 12 -0.25 37.41 -13.05
N SER A 13 0.84 37.30 -12.29
CA SER A 13 1.38 36.03 -11.81
C SER A 13 0.39 35.30 -10.92
N MET A 14 -0.29 35.99 -10.00
CA MET A 14 -1.33 35.38 -9.16
C MET A 14 -2.50 34.86 -9.99
N LEU A 15 -2.98 35.62 -10.98
CA LEU A 15 -4.05 35.17 -11.88
C LEU A 15 -3.66 33.93 -12.68
N VAL A 16 -2.41 33.86 -13.17
CA VAL A 16 -1.90 32.67 -13.86
C VAL A 16 -1.85 31.47 -12.92
N ILE A 17 -1.37 31.64 -11.68
CA ILE A 17 -1.32 30.57 -10.68
C ILE A 17 -2.74 30.09 -10.35
N VAL A 18 -3.69 31.00 -10.13
CA VAL A 18 -5.10 30.66 -9.86
C VAL A 18 -5.72 29.94 -11.04
N ALA A 19 -5.49 30.41 -12.27
CA ALA A 19 -5.99 29.75 -13.48
C ALA A 19 -5.39 28.34 -13.64
N LEU A 20 -4.09 28.17 -13.39
CA LEU A 20 -3.44 26.86 -13.42
C LEU A 20 -4.04 25.92 -12.37
N TRP A 21 -4.24 26.37 -11.13
CA TRP A 21 -4.85 25.54 -10.08
C TRP A 21 -6.31 25.20 -10.35
N ALA A 22 -7.09 26.16 -10.85
CA ALA A 22 -8.51 25.97 -11.17
C ALA A 22 -8.73 24.98 -12.32
N VAL A 23 -7.75 24.79 -13.21
CA VAL A 23 -7.84 23.83 -14.31
C VAL A 23 -7.14 22.52 -13.97
N LEU A 24 -5.89 22.57 -13.51
CA LEU A 24 -5.07 21.38 -13.24
C LEU A 24 -5.54 20.61 -12.00
N GLY A 25 -6.00 21.30 -10.96
CA GLY A 25 -6.49 20.68 -9.73
C GLY A 25 -7.69 19.77 -9.99
N PRO A 26 -8.79 20.28 -10.58
CA PRO A 26 -9.94 19.46 -10.94
C PRO A 26 -9.59 18.37 -11.96
N ALA A 27 -8.73 18.66 -12.95
CA ALA A 27 -8.31 17.65 -13.93
C ALA A 27 -7.55 16.50 -13.25
N TYR A 28 -6.62 16.78 -12.35
CA TYR A 28 -5.88 15.78 -11.59
C TYR A 28 -6.82 14.94 -10.70
N PHE A 29 -7.73 15.60 -9.97
CA PHE A 29 -8.71 14.91 -9.13
C PHE A 29 -9.62 13.99 -9.96
N PHE A 30 -10.08 14.48 -11.12
CA PHE A 30 -10.92 13.71 -12.04
C PHE A 30 -10.17 12.49 -12.59
N LEU A 31 -8.89 12.65 -12.96
CA LEU A 31 -8.05 11.53 -13.40
C LEU A 31 -7.89 10.46 -12.33
N LEU A 32 -7.60 10.86 -11.08
CA LEU A 32 -7.49 9.93 -9.95
C LEU A 32 -8.81 9.19 -9.71
N TRP A 33 -9.92 9.92 -9.67
CA TRP A 33 -11.25 9.33 -9.48
C TRP A 33 -11.61 8.33 -10.58
N PHE A 34 -11.33 8.66 -11.84
CA PHE A 34 -11.60 7.76 -12.96
C PHE A 34 -10.74 6.50 -12.92
N ASP A 35 -9.45 6.64 -12.61
CA ASP A 35 -8.54 5.49 -12.51
C ASP A 35 -8.89 4.58 -11.33
N GLY A 36 -9.11 5.16 -10.14
CA GLY A 36 -9.55 4.43 -8.96
C GLY A 36 -10.88 3.70 -9.18
N LYS A 37 -11.86 4.36 -9.81
CA LYS A 37 -13.12 3.73 -10.19
C LYS A 37 -12.91 2.58 -11.17
N ARG A 38 -12.12 2.76 -12.24
CA ARG A 38 -11.82 1.71 -13.23
C ARG A 38 -11.09 0.52 -12.60
N MET A 39 -10.16 0.78 -11.69
CA MET A 39 -9.48 -0.29 -10.97
C MET A 39 -10.46 -1.07 -10.10
N TYR A 40 -11.32 -0.37 -9.35
CA TYR A 40 -12.33 -1.01 -8.51
C TYR A 40 -13.27 -1.90 -9.31
N GLU A 41 -13.81 -1.39 -10.43
CA GLU A 41 -14.69 -2.19 -11.29
C GLU A 41 -14.00 -3.44 -11.86
N ARG A 42 -12.67 -3.43 -12.04
CA ARG A 42 -11.91 -4.60 -12.51
C ARG A 42 -11.74 -5.69 -11.47
N VAL A 43 -11.70 -5.34 -10.18
CA VAL A 43 -11.34 -6.30 -9.12
C VAL A 43 -12.45 -6.52 -8.08
N LYS A 44 -13.55 -5.77 -8.14
CA LYS A 44 -14.66 -5.85 -7.17
C LYS A 44 -15.27 -7.25 -7.07
N ASP A 45 -15.26 -8.00 -8.17
CA ASP A 45 -15.85 -9.34 -8.27
C ASP A 45 -14.79 -10.44 -8.06
N HIS A 46 -13.52 -10.06 -7.89
CA HIS A 46 -12.44 -10.99 -7.58
C HIS A 46 -12.41 -11.32 -6.10
N ARG A 47 -11.70 -12.40 -5.75
CA ARG A 47 -11.59 -12.86 -4.37
C ARG A 47 -10.86 -11.84 -3.50
N GLN A 48 -11.46 -11.57 -2.34
CA GLN A 48 -10.85 -10.80 -1.27
C GLN A 48 -9.91 -11.67 -0.43
N VAL A 49 -8.77 -11.10 -0.05
CA VAL A 49 -7.72 -11.74 0.75
C VAL A 49 -7.18 -10.76 1.79
N TYR A 50 -6.52 -11.29 2.80
CA TYR A 50 -5.77 -10.53 3.80
C TYR A 50 -4.30 -10.80 3.61
N VAL A 51 -3.48 -9.77 3.78
CA VAL A 51 -2.05 -9.86 3.51
C VAL A 51 -1.30 -9.45 4.77
N HIS A 52 -0.70 -10.43 5.44
CA HIS A 52 0.04 -10.21 6.68
C HIS A 52 1.17 -11.24 6.86
N GLU A 53 2.27 -10.80 7.46
CA GLU A 53 3.44 -11.63 7.73
C GLU A 53 3.38 -12.16 9.17
N THR A 54 3.72 -13.43 9.36
CA THR A 54 3.75 -14.07 10.68
C THR A 54 5.09 -14.79 10.98
N TYR A 55 6.09 -14.67 10.10
CA TYR A 55 7.33 -15.44 10.17
C TYR A 55 8.18 -15.10 11.40
N SER A 56 8.14 -13.84 11.85
CA SER A 56 8.81 -13.38 13.08
C SER A 56 8.02 -13.64 14.37
N GLY A 57 6.85 -14.32 14.29
CA GLY A 57 6.04 -14.70 15.46
C GLY A 57 5.10 -13.63 16.02
N ALA A 58 5.15 -12.41 15.46
CA ALA A 58 4.13 -11.36 15.59
C ALA A 58 3.49 -11.10 14.22
N ILE A 59 2.33 -10.43 14.21
CA ILE A 59 1.70 -10.00 12.95
C ILE A 59 2.35 -8.72 12.45
N ASN A 60 2.88 -8.74 11.23
CA ASN A 60 3.49 -7.58 10.61
C ASN A 60 2.79 -7.21 9.29
N CYS A 61 2.96 -5.94 8.93
CA CYS A 61 2.65 -5.45 7.60
C CYS A 61 3.49 -6.20 6.54
N VAL A 62 2.89 -6.49 5.40
CA VAL A 62 3.59 -7.18 4.32
C VAL A 62 4.24 -6.18 3.39
N MET A 63 5.51 -6.42 3.09
CA MET A 63 6.20 -5.73 2.03
C MET A 63 5.69 -6.18 0.65
N TYR A 64 5.52 -5.21 -0.26
CA TYR A 64 5.10 -5.46 -1.63
C TYR A 64 5.97 -4.66 -2.62
N VAL A 65 6.01 -5.10 -3.87
CA VAL A 65 6.73 -4.42 -4.96
C VAL A 65 5.78 -4.07 -6.09
N THR A 66 5.96 -2.91 -6.72
CA THR A 66 5.06 -2.42 -7.78
C THR A 66 5.40 -2.92 -9.18
N GLY A 67 6.60 -3.48 -9.39
CA GLY A 67 7.08 -3.89 -10.70
C GLY A 67 7.76 -5.26 -10.67
N ASN A 68 7.81 -5.90 -11.83
CA ASN A 68 8.34 -7.26 -11.98
C ASN A 68 9.84 -7.36 -11.64
N ASN A 69 10.61 -6.28 -11.83
CA ASN A 69 12.05 -6.26 -11.63
C ASN A 69 12.46 -6.61 -10.18
N ASP A 70 11.65 -6.21 -9.20
CA ASP A 70 11.96 -6.39 -7.78
C ASP A 70 11.35 -7.67 -7.19
N THR A 71 10.52 -8.39 -7.97
CA THR A 71 9.82 -9.60 -7.49
C THR A 71 10.80 -10.71 -7.10
N GLY A 72 11.91 -10.83 -7.81
CA GLY A 72 12.96 -11.80 -7.47
C GLY A 72 13.60 -11.52 -6.11
N ALA A 73 13.84 -10.24 -5.77
CA ALA A 73 14.38 -9.84 -4.48
C ALA A 73 13.35 -10.04 -3.35
N LEU A 74 12.08 -9.73 -3.62
CA LEU A 74 10.96 -10.00 -2.70
C LEU A 74 10.84 -11.50 -2.38
N ILE A 75 10.87 -12.35 -3.42
CA ILE A 75 10.80 -13.82 -3.27
C ILE A 75 11.97 -14.31 -2.43
N ARG A 76 13.19 -13.85 -2.71
CA ARG A 76 14.38 -14.25 -1.94
C ARG A 76 14.27 -13.88 -0.47
N TYR A 77 13.84 -12.65 -0.17
CA TYR A 77 13.64 -12.19 1.20
C TYR A 77 12.66 -13.09 1.95
N TYR A 78 11.44 -13.26 1.44
CA TYR A 78 10.43 -14.07 2.14
C TYR A 78 10.71 -15.57 2.13
N SER A 79 11.40 -16.10 1.12
CA SER A 79 11.81 -17.51 1.14
C SER A 79 12.81 -17.80 2.27
N ILE A 80 13.61 -16.80 2.68
CA ILE A 80 14.53 -16.93 3.83
C ILE A 80 13.76 -16.78 5.15
N GLU A 81 12.89 -15.78 5.24
CA GLU A 81 12.08 -15.55 6.45
C GLU A 81 11.12 -16.72 6.73
N GLU A 82 10.52 -17.32 5.69
CA GLU A 82 9.67 -18.50 5.80
C GLU A 82 10.39 -19.72 6.39
N LEU A 83 11.70 -19.85 6.16
CA LEU A 83 12.52 -20.91 6.74
C LEU A 83 12.92 -20.65 8.20
N GLY A 84 12.56 -19.50 8.77
CA GLY A 84 12.94 -19.10 10.12
C GLY A 84 14.44 -18.91 10.31
N ALA A 85 15.20 -18.83 9.21
CA ALA A 85 16.65 -18.72 9.24
C ALA A 85 17.13 -17.36 9.81
N GLY A 86 16.28 -16.34 9.68
CA GLY A 86 16.65 -14.94 9.96
C GLY A 86 17.71 -14.44 8.97
N GLY A 87 17.66 -13.16 8.62
CA GLY A 87 18.68 -12.55 7.77
C GLY A 87 18.30 -12.43 6.29
N GLY A 88 17.02 -12.36 5.98
CA GLY A 88 16.58 -11.84 4.69
C GLY A 88 17.10 -10.40 4.49
N ILE A 89 17.85 -10.17 3.40
CA ILE A 89 18.30 -8.83 3.04
C ILE A 89 17.23 -8.17 2.17
N ILE A 90 16.75 -7.02 2.61
CA ILE A 90 15.83 -6.19 1.84
C ILE A 90 16.64 -5.45 0.78
N ASN A 91 16.49 -5.85 -0.48
CA ASN A 91 17.15 -5.22 -1.63
C ASN A 91 16.13 -4.79 -2.70
N PHE A 92 15.07 -4.14 -2.25
CA PHE A 92 14.00 -3.59 -3.09
C PHE A 92 13.36 -2.40 -2.37
N PRO A 93 12.64 -1.51 -3.09
CA PRO A 93 11.97 -0.37 -2.48
C PRO A 93 10.97 -0.81 -1.40
N ILE A 94 11.14 -0.32 -0.18
CA ILE A 94 10.27 -0.67 0.94
C ILE A 94 8.92 -0.01 0.74
N LYS A 95 7.91 -0.82 0.47
CA LYS A 95 6.49 -0.44 0.49
C LYS A 95 5.73 -1.49 1.27
N MET A 96 4.77 -1.07 2.10
CA MET A 96 4.07 -1.97 3.01
C MET A 96 2.56 -1.87 2.83
N LEU A 97 1.89 -3.02 2.91
CA LEU A 97 0.44 -3.12 3.03
C LEU A 97 0.08 -3.34 4.51
N PRO A 98 -0.95 -2.63 5.01
CA PRO A 98 -1.39 -2.80 6.37
C PRO A 98 -2.03 -4.18 6.57
N TYR A 99 -1.72 -4.83 7.69
CA TYR A 99 -2.21 -6.19 8.01
C TYR A 99 -3.70 -6.25 8.36
N ASN A 100 -4.34 -5.10 8.60
CA ASN A 100 -5.71 -4.99 9.11
C ASN A 100 -6.74 -4.65 8.03
N ALA A 101 -6.39 -4.70 6.74
CA ALA A 101 -7.27 -4.35 5.64
C ALA A 101 -7.35 -5.47 4.59
N ALA A 102 -8.55 -5.68 4.05
CA ALA A 102 -8.75 -6.58 2.93
C ALA A 102 -8.11 -6.01 1.65
N CYS A 103 -7.59 -6.90 0.83
CA CYS A 103 -7.06 -6.66 -0.50
C CYS A 103 -7.83 -7.52 -1.51
N TYR A 104 -7.85 -7.09 -2.77
CA TYR A 104 -8.45 -7.85 -3.88
C TYR A 104 -7.33 -8.49 -4.69
N LEU A 105 -7.53 -9.75 -5.11
CA LEU A 105 -6.64 -10.36 -6.09
C LEU A 105 -6.86 -9.74 -7.48
N VAL A 106 -5.79 -9.53 -8.23
CA VAL A 106 -5.91 -9.17 -9.65
C VAL A 106 -6.27 -10.39 -10.50
N ASP A 107 -5.87 -11.58 -10.07
CA ASP A 107 -6.17 -12.86 -10.72
C ASP A 107 -6.42 -13.93 -9.66
N ASP A 108 -7.63 -14.49 -9.61
CA ASP A 108 -8.02 -15.50 -8.64
C ASP A 108 -7.26 -16.83 -8.83
N SER A 109 -6.81 -17.12 -10.04
CA SER A 109 -5.99 -18.30 -10.34
C SER A 109 -4.59 -18.20 -9.74
N ALA A 110 -4.17 -16.98 -9.36
CA ALA A 110 -2.84 -16.72 -8.81
C ALA A 110 -2.58 -17.47 -7.50
N LEU A 111 -3.62 -17.86 -6.76
CA LEU A 111 -3.45 -18.68 -5.55
C LEU A 111 -3.03 -20.12 -5.87
N TYR A 112 -3.53 -20.69 -6.97
CA TYR A 112 -3.36 -22.10 -7.31
C TYR A 112 -2.24 -22.36 -8.32
N ASN A 113 -1.75 -21.31 -8.98
CA ASN A 113 -0.63 -21.44 -9.92
C ASN A 113 0.72 -21.68 -9.22
N GLY A 114 1.75 -22.04 -9.98
CA GLY A 114 3.11 -22.24 -9.46
C GLY A 114 3.87 -20.97 -9.08
N SER A 115 3.27 -19.77 -9.18
CA SER A 115 3.95 -18.51 -8.82
C SER A 115 4.20 -18.43 -7.32
N LYS A 116 5.34 -17.86 -6.92
CA LYS A 116 5.63 -17.52 -5.51
C LYS A 116 5.10 -16.15 -5.10
N VAL A 117 4.59 -15.37 -6.05
CA VAL A 117 4.02 -14.04 -5.82
C VAL A 117 2.60 -13.97 -6.37
N VAL A 118 1.79 -13.11 -5.76
CA VAL A 118 0.46 -12.77 -6.27
C VAL A 118 0.32 -11.26 -6.34
N GLU A 119 -0.45 -10.78 -7.31
CA GLU A 119 -0.72 -9.36 -7.44
C GLU A 119 -2.01 -9.00 -6.71
N VAL A 120 -1.93 -7.98 -5.86
CA VAL A 120 -3.03 -7.51 -5.03
C VAL A 120 -3.29 -6.02 -5.24
N VAL A 121 -4.55 -5.63 -5.02
CA VAL A 121 -5.00 -4.24 -4.99
C VAL A 121 -5.68 -3.95 -3.66
N ARG A 122 -5.22 -2.92 -2.97
CA ARG A 122 -5.81 -2.41 -1.73
C ARG A 122 -6.35 -1.01 -1.97
N PHE A 123 -7.65 -0.83 -1.84
CA PHE A 123 -8.26 0.49 -1.89
C PHE A 123 -8.14 1.18 -0.52
N ASP A 124 -7.88 2.49 -0.56
CA ASP A 124 -8.08 3.37 0.57
C ASP A 124 -9.57 3.68 0.67
N THR A 125 -10.23 3.04 1.65
CA THR A 125 -11.66 3.23 1.90
C THR A 125 -11.99 4.60 2.49
N ALA A 126 -11.00 5.34 2.99
CA ALA A 126 -11.19 6.71 3.46
C ALA A 126 -11.12 7.74 2.32
N SER A 127 -10.57 7.36 1.16
CA SER A 127 -10.40 8.27 0.02
C SER A 127 -11.67 8.34 -0.86
N GLN A 128 -12.11 9.56 -1.18
CA GLN A 128 -13.23 9.79 -2.10
C GLN A 128 -12.89 9.45 -3.56
N THR A 129 -11.61 9.44 -3.92
CA THR A 129 -11.11 9.09 -5.26
C THR A 129 -10.90 7.60 -5.45
N ARG A 130 -11.13 6.79 -4.40
CA ARG A 130 -10.80 5.35 -4.37
C ARG A 130 -9.33 5.11 -4.73
N ASP A 131 -8.44 5.90 -4.13
CA ASP A 131 -7.01 5.67 -4.28
C ASP A 131 -6.67 4.23 -3.88
N TYR A 132 -5.68 3.66 -4.54
CA TYR A 132 -5.33 2.26 -4.31
C TYR A 132 -3.83 2.03 -4.36
N ALA A 133 -3.38 1.08 -3.55
CA ALA A 133 -2.06 0.48 -3.66
C ALA A 133 -2.18 -0.81 -4.48
N ARG A 134 -1.37 -0.94 -5.53
CA ARG A 134 -1.28 -2.14 -6.37
C ARG A 134 0.13 -2.67 -6.36
N GLY A 135 0.30 -3.98 -6.24
CA GLY A 135 1.58 -4.62 -6.48
C GLY A 135 1.64 -6.08 -6.07
N PHE A 136 2.84 -6.65 -6.19
CA PHE A 136 3.13 -8.05 -5.94
C PHE A 136 3.54 -8.28 -4.49
N VAL A 137 2.94 -9.30 -3.88
CA VAL A 137 3.23 -9.78 -2.53
C VAL A 137 3.67 -11.23 -2.58
N TYR A 138 4.42 -11.68 -1.58
CA TYR A 138 4.79 -13.09 -1.48
C TYR A 138 3.57 -13.94 -1.13
N LYS A 139 3.32 -14.99 -1.91
CA LYS A 139 2.12 -15.83 -1.78
C LYS A 139 1.96 -16.42 -0.37
N GLY A 140 3.07 -16.78 0.29
CA GLY A 140 3.05 -17.31 1.66
C GLY A 140 2.55 -16.34 2.73
N THR A 141 2.43 -15.04 2.40
CA THR A 141 1.90 -14.00 3.30
C THR A 141 0.42 -13.67 3.05
N VAL A 142 -0.24 -14.44 2.18
CA VAL A 142 -1.63 -14.22 1.75
C VAL A 142 -2.54 -15.20 2.47
N HIS A 143 -3.59 -14.67 3.10
CA HIS A 143 -4.52 -15.40 3.95
C HIS A 143 -5.95 -15.17 3.46
N LEU A 144 -6.77 -16.21 3.47
CA LEU A 144 -8.19 -16.09 3.10
C LEU A 144 -9.02 -15.47 4.23
N ASN A 145 -8.56 -15.61 5.45
CA ASN A 145 -9.23 -15.12 6.65
C ASN A 145 -8.47 -13.93 7.23
N PRO A 146 -9.16 -13.01 7.92
CA PRO A 146 -8.50 -11.95 8.66
C PRO A 146 -7.59 -12.54 9.75
N PRO A 147 -6.58 -11.77 10.20
CA PRO A 147 -5.73 -12.21 11.28
C PRO A 147 -6.54 -12.46 12.55
N SER A 148 -6.20 -13.51 13.28
CA SER A 148 -6.91 -13.85 14.52
C SER A 148 -6.63 -12.83 15.63
N ASP A 149 -7.66 -12.55 16.45
CA ASP A 149 -7.57 -11.63 17.58
C ASP A 149 -6.47 -12.01 18.58
N SER A 150 -6.12 -13.30 18.69
CA SER A 150 -5.06 -13.76 19.58
C SER A 150 -3.68 -13.23 19.17
N ILE A 151 -3.43 -13.08 17.87
CA ILE A 151 -2.18 -12.55 17.34
C ILE A 151 -2.17 -11.01 17.45
N LEU A 152 -3.32 -10.37 17.20
CA LEU A 152 -3.48 -8.92 17.39
C LEU A 152 -3.27 -8.47 18.85
N LYS A 153 -3.73 -9.27 19.82
CA LYS A 153 -3.56 -8.98 21.25
C LYS A 153 -2.11 -9.08 21.72
N LYS A 154 -1.30 -9.96 21.11
CA LYS A 154 0.13 -10.11 21.45
C LYS A 154 0.88 -8.79 21.24
N ASP A 155 0.54 -8.03 20.19
CA ASP A 155 1.08 -6.71 19.91
C ASP A 155 0.66 -5.63 20.93
N SER A 156 -0.61 -5.66 21.36
CA SER A 156 -1.10 -4.74 22.40
C SER A 156 -0.45 -4.97 23.77
N LEU A 157 -0.12 -6.23 24.10
CA LEU A 157 0.60 -6.59 25.33
C LEU A 157 2.09 -6.19 25.28
N VAL A 158 2.70 -6.24 24.10
CA VAL A 158 4.07 -5.73 23.88
C VAL A 158 4.09 -4.21 24.06
N LYS A 159 3.15 -3.47 23.45
CA LYS A 159 3.05 -2.01 23.64
C LYS A 159 2.82 -1.59 25.09
N ALA A 160 1.98 -2.32 25.84
CA ALA A 160 1.74 -2.08 27.26
C ALA A 160 2.98 -2.34 28.14
N LYS A 161 3.84 -3.30 27.76
CA LYS A 161 5.11 -3.56 28.47
C LYS A 161 6.16 -2.47 28.26
N TYR A 162 6.15 -1.77 27.12
CA TYR A 162 7.12 -0.71 26.81
C TYR A 162 6.70 0.70 27.24
N THR A 163 5.44 0.89 27.69
CA THR A 163 4.97 2.19 28.22
C THR A 163 5.23 2.39 29.72
N ASN A 164 5.72 1.36 30.43
CA ASN A 164 6.02 1.41 31.87
C ASN A 164 7.52 1.39 32.18
N LYS A 165 8.32 2.14 31.41
CA LYS A 165 9.69 2.52 31.81
C LYS A 165 9.96 3.97 31.43
N SER A 166 9.37 4.88 32.19
CA SER A 166 9.93 6.21 32.37
C SER A 166 10.33 6.29 33.84
N TYR A 167 11.65 6.37 34.05
CA TYR A 167 12.27 6.72 35.33
C TYR A 167 11.88 8.15 35.73
#